data_AF-A0A9P5F123-F1
#
_entry.id   AF-A0A9P5F123-F1
#
_cell.length_a   1.000
_cell.length_b   1.000
_cell.length_c   1.000
_cell.angle_alpha   90.00
_cell.angle_beta   90.00
_cell.angle_gamma   90.00
#
_symmetry.space_group_name_H-M   'P 1'
#
loop_
_entity.id
_entity.type
_entity.pdbx_description
1 polymer ?
#
loop_
_entity_poly.entity_id
_entity_poly.type
_entity_poly.pdbx_seq_one_letter_code
_entity_poly.pdbx_strand_id
1 'polypeptide(L)'
;MKKGPTMAEVKGIYAGLVMVESKCIEVDNAQSSTTESSPKLNNEQWQALIALHRTLLHEHHDFFLASQHPSASPALRRLASKYAMPARMWRHGIHSFLELLRHRLPASLEHMLTFIYLAYSMMALLYETVPTFEDTWIECLGDLGRYRMAIEDDDLKDREVWTSVSRHWYSKASDKAPTTGRLYHHLAILARPNALQQLFYYTKSLCVPIPFLSARESIMTLFEPHLNGSPTRLQEIDAAFVRAHGILFSGRNQEQLAPSVDEFIGSLDNHIGRTTRRWMESGYYIGIALGCSLLEYGSESNVIMRTIKSGARADEPDTAMQGVEAAAPSQKFLDALDFTCRTHDVVFRRFGDPSVTPYLHVTLSFLHHLSKFPVAMAHIESKIPWKLISLMLNTLVGTCSRFDKVEGEAFPRNEKESPRPLPDDFAQRGLLWVEKYYPADWFTAAKIDDEEKYFEVASMMEERQDRCLWLGVRLASTGSWLTYDKNLRQFSVASQYAVEIANLPTVSETDSGTPTQPNRWGRGDDGDVDIPDAPVG
;
A
#
# COMPACT_ATOMS: atom_id res chain seq x y z
N MET A 1 -23.92 -26.26 34.14
CA MET A 1 -23.14 -26.21 32.87
C MET A 1 -24.08 -26.54 31.74
N LYS A 2 -24.35 -25.61 30.80
CA LYS A 2 -25.09 -25.96 29.57
C LYS A 2 -24.23 -26.96 28.78
N LYS A 3 -24.81 -28.10 28.37
CA LYS A 3 -24.13 -29.08 27.50
C LYS A 3 -23.74 -28.36 26.20
N GLY A 4 -22.51 -28.60 25.74
CA GLY A 4 -22.05 -28.09 24.45
C GLY A 4 -22.81 -28.68 23.27
N PRO A 5 -22.74 -28.05 22.09
CA PRO A 5 -23.40 -28.57 20.89
C PRO A 5 -22.89 -29.97 20.55
N THR A 6 -23.83 -30.85 20.25
CA THR A 6 -23.58 -32.25 19.91
C THR A 6 -23.35 -32.42 18.40
N MET A 7 -22.72 -33.54 18.03
CA MET A 7 -22.53 -33.90 16.62
C MET A 7 -23.85 -34.06 15.86
N ALA A 8 -24.91 -34.52 16.52
CA ALA A 8 -26.22 -34.69 15.90
C ALA A 8 -26.87 -33.33 15.59
N GLU A 9 -26.80 -32.38 16.52
CA GLU A 9 -27.35 -31.03 16.34
C GLU A 9 -26.66 -30.29 15.18
N VAL A 10 -25.33 -30.28 15.15
CA VAL A 10 -24.57 -29.61 14.07
C VAL A 10 -24.86 -30.24 12.70
N LYS A 11 -25.05 -31.56 12.64
CA LYS A 11 -25.45 -32.25 11.40
C LYS A 11 -26.87 -31.88 10.96
N GLY A 12 -27.79 -31.69 11.91
CA GLY A 12 -29.15 -31.22 11.63
C GLY A 12 -29.14 -29.82 11.00
N ILE A 13 -28.42 -28.88 11.60
CA ILE A 13 -28.24 -27.51 11.07
C ILE A 13 -27.62 -27.58 9.67
N TYR A 14 -26.56 -28.38 9.50
CA TYR A 14 -25.91 -28.53 8.19
C TYR A 14 -26.87 -29.06 7.10
N ALA A 15 -27.75 -30.00 7.44
CA ALA A 15 -28.74 -30.52 6.49
C ALA A 15 -29.77 -29.45 6.08
N GLY A 16 -30.24 -28.64 7.03
CA GLY A 16 -31.12 -27.49 6.76
C GLY A 16 -30.43 -26.47 5.86
N LEU A 17 -29.21 -26.08 6.21
CA LEU A 17 -28.38 -25.17 5.42
C LEU A 17 -28.22 -25.63 3.97
N VAL A 18 -27.84 -26.89 3.75
CA VAL A 18 -27.64 -27.44 2.39
C VAL A 18 -28.94 -27.40 1.57
N MET A 19 -30.09 -27.63 2.21
CA MET A 19 -31.39 -27.54 1.54
C MET A 19 -31.67 -26.10 1.07
N VAL A 20 -31.49 -25.11 1.94
CA VAL A 20 -31.70 -23.70 1.61
C VAL A 20 -30.67 -23.23 0.56
N GLU A 21 -29.41 -23.61 0.70
CA GLU A 21 -28.34 -23.28 -0.26
C GLU A 21 -28.66 -23.82 -1.65
N SER A 22 -29.07 -25.08 -1.74
CA SER A 22 -29.48 -25.70 -2.99
C SER A 22 -30.64 -24.93 -3.62
N LYS A 23 -31.57 -24.43 -2.81
CA LYS A 23 -32.69 -23.63 -3.30
C LYS A 23 -32.26 -22.25 -3.81
N CYS A 24 -31.36 -21.56 -3.10
CA CYS A 24 -30.78 -20.30 -3.60
C CYS A 24 -30.10 -20.51 -4.96
N ILE A 25 -29.25 -21.53 -5.08
CA ILE A 25 -28.53 -21.85 -6.33
C ILE A 25 -29.52 -22.12 -7.48
N GLU A 26 -30.55 -22.94 -7.24
CA GLU A 26 -31.56 -23.26 -8.25
C GLU A 26 -32.29 -21.99 -8.73
N VAL A 27 -32.74 -21.16 -7.79
CA VAL A 27 -33.52 -19.96 -8.10
C VAL A 27 -32.65 -18.87 -8.75
N ASP A 28 -31.46 -18.62 -8.25
CA ASP A 28 -30.51 -17.65 -8.84
C ASP A 28 -30.16 -18.03 -10.28
N ASN A 29 -29.88 -19.32 -10.53
CA ASN A 29 -29.57 -19.81 -11.88
C ASN A 29 -30.79 -19.67 -12.82
N ALA A 30 -31.99 -20.01 -12.34
CA ALA A 30 -33.22 -19.84 -13.12
C ALA A 30 -33.42 -18.37 -13.48
N GLN A 31 -33.27 -17.45 -12.53
CA GLN A 31 -33.42 -16.00 -12.77
C GLN A 31 -32.31 -15.41 -13.65
N SER A 32 -31.08 -15.89 -13.53
CA SER A 32 -29.94 -15.46 -14.35
C SER A 32 -30.08 -15.93 -15.81
N SER A 33 -30.75 -17.06 -16.04
CA SER A 33 -30.98 -17.61 -17.39
C SER A 33 -32.14 -16.96 -18.16
N THR A 34 -32.95 -16.12 -17.52
CA THR A 34 -34.09 -15.46 -18.17
C THR A 34 -33.62 -14.31 -19.06
N THR A 35 -34.01 -14.35 -20.34
CA THR A 35 -33.70 -13.31 -21.35
C THR A 35 -34.42 -11.99 -21.06
N GLU A 36 -33.96 -10.89 -21.66
CA GLU A 36 -34.56 -9.54 -21.53
C GLU A 36 -36.05 -9.48 -21.92
N SER A 37 -36.54 -10.46 -22.67
CA SER A 37 -37.95 -10.63 -23.02
C SER A 37 -38.83 -11.23 -21.90
N SER A 38 -38.23 -11.69 -20.81
CA SER A 38 -38.96 -12.24 -19.65
C SER A 38 -39.55 -11.12 -18.80
N PRO A 39 -40.73 -11.31 -18.18
CA PRO A 39 -41.34 -10.28 -17.34
C PRO A 39 -40.38 -9.89 -16.21
N LYS A 40 -40.24 -8.58 -15.99
CA LYS A 40 -39.44 -8.05 -14.88
C LYS A 40 -40.00 -8.58 -13.55
N LEU A 41 -39.10 -8.95 -12.65
CA LEU A 41 -39.47 -9.33 -11.29
C LEU A 41 -40.17 -8.16 -10.60
N ASN A 42 -41.30 -8.44 -9.96
CA ASN A 42 -42.03 -7.47 -9.16
C ASN A 42 -41.43 -7.37 -7.74
N ASN A 43 -41.88 -6.38 -6.97
CA ASN A 43 -41.35 -6.13 -5.62
C ASN A 43 -41.53 -7.32 -4.66
N GLU A 44 -42.67 -8.02 -4.73
CA GLU A 44 -42.93 -9.18 -3.87
C GLU A 44 -41.97 -10.34 -4.18
N GLN A 45 -41.67 -10.58 -5.45
CA GLN A 45 -40.72 -11.59 -5.89
C GLN A 45 -39.30 -11.26 -5.41
N TRP A 46 -38.88 -9.99 -5.52
CA TRP A 46 -37.59 -9.56 -5.00
C TRP A 46 -37.48 -9.69 -3.48
N GLN A 47 -38.53 -9.32 -2.74
CA GLN A 47 -38.60 -9.50 -1.30
C GLN A 47 -38.51 -10.99 -0.91
N ALA A 48 -39.15 -11.88 -1.69
CA ALA A 48 -39.06 -13.32 -1.48
C ALA A 48 -37.62 -13.84 -1.71
N LEU A 49 -36.92 -13.36 -2.74
CA LEU A 49 -35.51 -13.70 -2.98
C LEU A 49 -34.60 -13.22 -1.85
N ILE A 50 -34.77 -11.96 -1.41
CA ILE A 50 -34.03 -11.42 -0.25
C ILE A 50 -34.31 -12.26 0.99
N ALA A 51 -35.56 -12.63 1.25
CA ALA A 51 -35.94 -13.45 2.40
C ALA A 51 -35.30 -14.85 2.35
N LEU A 52 -35.20 -15.44 1.15
CA LEU A 52 -34.53 -16.72 0.93
C LEU A 52 -33.03 -16.62 1.25
N HIS A 53 -32.33 -15.61 0.70
CA HIS A 53 -30.90 -15.40 0.98
C HIS A 53 -30.64 -15.03 2.44
N ARG A 54 -31.50 -14.21 3.07
CA ARG A 54 -31.45 -13.94 4.51
C ARG A 54 -31.50 -15.24 5.32
N THR A 55 -32.41 -16.15 4.97
CA THR A 55 -32.52 -17.45 5.64
C THR A 55 -31.23 -18.25 5.50
N LEU A 56 -30.66 -18.33 4.30
CA LEU A 56 -29.38 -19.00 4.09
C LEU A 56 -28.25 -18.41 4.94
N LEU A 57 -28.17 -17.08 5.03
CA LEU A 57 -27.15 -16.41 5.85
C LEU A 57 -27.31 -16.71 7.35
N HIS A 58 -28.56 -16.80 7.86
CA HIS A 58 -28.82 -17.22 9.23
C HIS A 58 -28.46 -18.68 9.49
N GLU A 59 -28.77 -19.59 8.56
CA GLU A 59 -28.37 -21.01 8.67
C GLU A 59 -26.85 -21.15 8.72
N HIS A 60 -26.12 -20.39 7.90
CA HIS A 60 -24.66 -20.32 7.97
C HIS A 60 -24.18 -19.81 9.34
N HIS A 61 -24.76 -18.73 9.83
CA HIS A 61 -24.42 -18.17 11.14
C HIS A 61 -24.63 -19.17 12.27
N ASP A 62 -25.77 -19.85 12.30
CA ASP A 62 -26.09 -20.88 13.31
C ASP A 62 -25.12 -22.06 13.22
N PHE A 63 -24.76 -22.49 11.99
CA PHE A 63 -23.73 -23.50 11.78
C PHE A 63 -22.37 -23.06 12.34
N PHE A 64 -21.96 -21.80 12.11
CA PHE A 64 -20.69 -21.30 12.64
C PHE A 64 -20.70 -21.19 14.16
N LEU A 65 -21.76 -20.62 14.76
CA LEU A 65 -21.89 -20.54 16.22
C LEU A 65 -21.86 -21.92 16.88
N ALA A 66 -22.57 -22.91 16.31
CA ALA A 66 -22.60 -24.26 16.85
C ALA A 66 -21.24 -24.97 16.67
N SER A 67 -20.64 -24.90 15.47
CA SER A 67 -19.38 -25.60 15.17
C SER A 67 -18.17 -24.98 15.88
N GLN A 68 -18.15 -23.66 16.07
CA GLN A 68 -17.04 -22.92 16.69
C GLN A 68 -17.26 -22.62 18.19
N HIS A 69 -18.34 -23.11 18.79
CA HIS A 69 -18.63 -22.91 20.21
C HIS A 69 -17.42 -23.32 21.10
N PRO A 70 -17.12 -22.59 22.20
CA PRO A 70 -16.00 -22.91 23.08
C PRO A 70 -15.97 -24.36 23.60
N SER A 71 -17.14 -24.96 23.81
CA SER A 71 -17.26 -26.37 24.24
C SER A 71 -17.39 -27.38 23.10
N ALA A 72 -17.33 -26.97 21.84
CA ALA A 72 -17.40 -27.88 20.69
C ALA A 72 -16.11 -28.71 20.59
N SER A 73 -16.26 -30.00 20.27
CA SER A 73 -15.12 -30.90 20.09
C SER A 73 -14.20 -30.45 18.93
N PRO A 74 -12.91 -30.81 18.92
CA PRO A 74 -12.02 -30.50 17.81
C PRO A 74 -12.52 -31.01 16.46
N ALA A 75 -13.21 -32.15 16.43
CA ALA A 75 -13.80 -32.69 15.21
C ALA A 75 -14.93 -31.81 14.66
N LEU A 76 -15.74 -31.21 15.54
CA LEU A 76 -16.81 -30.28 15.17
C LEU A 76 -16.26 -28.95 14.63
N ARG A 77 -15.28 -28.38 15.31
CA ARG A 77 -14.65 -27.11 14.89
C ARG A 77 -14.05 -27.20 13.49
N ARG A 78 -13.46 -28.35 13.13
CA ARG A 78 -12.90 -28.59 11.79
C ARG A 78 -13.94 -28.69 10.67
N LEU A 79 -15.23 -28.87 10.96
CA LEU A 79 -16.25 -29.04 9.92
C LEU A 79 -16.39 -27.80 9.04
N ALA A 80 -16.33 -26.60 9.63
CA ALA A 80 -16.45 -25.35 8.88
C ALA A 80 -15.38 -25.21 7.79
N SER A 81 -14.12 -25.49 8.13
CA SER A 81 -13.03 -25.52 7.15
C SER A 81 -13.17 -26.69 6.17
N LYS A 82 -13.51 -27.89 6.67
CA LYS A 82 -13.64 -29.10 5.84
C LYS A 82 -14.72 -28.95 4.75
N TYR A 83 -15.81 -28.27 5.06
CA TYR A 83 -16.92 -28.03 4.13
C TYR A 83 -16.80 -26.70 3.39
N ALA A 84 -15.68 -25.98 3.55
CA ALA A 84 -15.44 -24.67 2.95
C ALA A 84 -16.60 -23.68 3.20
N MET A 85 -17.15 -23.71 4.42
CA MET A 85 -18.36 -22.96 4.76
C MET A 85 -18.24 -21.45 4.52
N PRO A 86 -17.11 -20.78 4.84
CA PRO A 86 -16.97 -19.34 4.54
C PRO A 86 -17.03 -19.05 3.03
N ALA A 87 -16.32 -19.84 2.22
CA ALA A 87 -16.31 -19.68 0.76
C ALA A 87 -17.68 -19.96 0.13
N ARG A 88 -18.42 -20.95 0.64
CA ARG A 88 -19.79 -21.26 0.21
C ARG A 88 -20.78 -20.15 0.58
N MET A 89 -20.71 -19.65 1.81
CA MET A 89 -21.53 -18.52 2.26
C MET A 89 -21.33 -17.29 1.36
N TRP A 90 -20.06 -16.95 1.06
CA TRP A 90 -19.76 -15.87 0.13
C TRP A 90 -20.34 -16.16 -1.26
N ARG A 91 -19.99 -17.31 -1.86
CA ARG A 91 -20.34 -17.62 -3.25
C ARG A 91 -21.85 -17.73 -3.49
N HIS A 92 -22.54 -18.51 -2.66
CA HIS A 92 -23.95 -18.89 -2.86
C HIS A 92 -24.92 -18.10 -1.99
N GLY A 93 -24.44 -17.54 -0.88
CA GLY A 93 -25.25 -16.71 0.00
C GLY A 93 -25.27 -15.25 -0.39
N ILE A 94 -24.16 -14.71 -0.91
CA ILE A 94 -23.97 -13.27 -1.09
C ILE A 94 -23.68 -12.92 -2.55
N HIS A 95 -22.56 -13.41 -3.10
CA HIS A 95 -22.02 -12.97 -4.37
C HIS A 95 -22.93 -13.30 -5.56
N SER A 96 -23.45 -14.53 -5.67
CA SER A 96 -24.36 -14.90 -6.78
C SER A 96 -25.58 -13.98 -6.86
N PHE A 97 -26.18 -13.70 -5.71
CA PHE A 97 -27.37 -12.86 -5.63
C PHE A 97 -27.05 -11.38 -5.84
N LEU A 98 -25.92 -10.88 -5.32
CA LEU A 98 -25.44 -9.53 -5.65
C LEU A 98 -25.23 -9.35 -7.14
N GLU A 99 -24.64 -10.35 -7.82
CA GLU A 99 -24.48 -10.30 -9.26
C GLU A 99 -25.83 -10.33 -9.98
N LEU A 100 -26.78 -11.16 -9.57
CA LEU A 100 -28.14 -11.15 -10.13
C LEU A 100 -28.79 -9.76 -9.98
N LEU A 101 -28.69 -9.15 -8.80
CA LEU A 101 -29.20 -7.80 -8.55
C LEU A 101 -28.48 -6.77 -9.43
N ARG A 102 -27.15 -6.82 -9.52
CA ARG A 102 -26.33 -5.90 -10.32
C ARG A 102 -26.70 -5.93 -11.81
N HIS A 103 -26.93 -7.12 -12.38
CA HIS A 103 -27.31 -7.26 -13.79
C HIS A 103 -28.73 -6.74 -14.08
N ARG A 104 -29.56 -6.49 -13.06
CA ARG A 104 -30.94 -5.99 -13.21
C ARG A 104 -31.09 -4.51 -12.87
N LEU A 105 -29.98 -3.79 -12.67
CA LEU A 105 -29.99 -2.35 -12.49
C LEU A 105 -30.55 -1.63 -13.75
N PRO A 106 -31.25 -0.49 -13.58
CA PRO A 106 -31.52 0.20 -12.31
C PRO A 106 -32.73 -0.35 -11.53
N ALA A 107 -33.50 -1.29 -12.09
CA ALA A 107 -34.78 -1.73 -11.52
C ALA A 107 -34.65 -2.46 -10.16
N SER A 108 -33.48 -3.02 -9.87
CA SER A 108 -33.16 -3.74 -8.62
C SER A 108 -32.49 -2.86 -7.56
N LEU A 109 -32.28 -1.55 -7.79
CA LEU A 109 -31.41 -0.71 -6.97
C LEU A 109 -31.76 -0.73 -5.47
N GLU A 110 -33.01 -0.43 -5.10
CA GLU A 110 -33.46 -0.42 -3.71
C GLU A 110 -33.28 -1.79 -3.02
N HIS A 111 -33.46 -2.86 -3.79
CA HIS A 111 -33.35 -4.23 -3.31
C HIS A 111 -31.89 -4.64 -3.13
N MET A 112 -31.02 -4.18 -4.04
CA MET A 112 -29.58 -4.33 -3.93
C MET A 112 -29.04 -3.60 -2.69
N LEU A 113 -29.48 -2.36 -2.46
CA LEU A 113 -29.16 -1.62 -1.24
C LEU A 113 -29.59 -2.40 0.01
N THR A 114 -30.85 -2.82 0.06
CA THR A 114 -31.40 -3.60 1.17
C THR A 114 -30.59 -4.87 1.45
N PHE A 115 -30.23 -5.60 0.39
CA PHE A 115 -29.46 -6.84 0.54
C PHE A 115 -28.01 -6.58 0.98
N ILE A 116 -27.35 -5.54 0.48
CA ILE A 116 -25.99 -5.19 0.92
C ILE A 116 -25.97 -4.88 2.42
N TYR A 117 -26.89 -4.07 2.94
CA TYR A 117 -26.95 -3.77 4.38
C TYR A 117 -27.20 -5.03 5.22
N LEU A 118 -28.04 -5.94 4.74
CA LEU A 118 -28.31 -7.23 5.39
C LEU A 118 -27.05 -8.10 5.43
N ALA A 119 -26.39 -8.28 4.28
CA ALA A 119 -25.17 -9.08 4.18
C ALA A 119 -24.03 -8.47 5.01
N TYR A 120 -23.88 -7.15 4.98
CA TYR A 120 -22.87 -6.43 5.76
C TYR A 120 -23.09 -6.63 7.26
N SER A 121 -24.33 -6.48 7.74
CA SER A 121 -24.67 -6.71 9.15
C SER A 121 -24.36 -8.15 9.59
N MET A 122 -24.64 -9.13 8.74
CA MET A 122 -24.30 -10.53 9.00
C MET A 122 -22.78 -10.76 9.05
N MET A 123 -22.02 -10.20 8.10
CA MET A 123 -20.56 -10.32 8.08
C MET A 123 -19.91 -9.64 9.29
N ALA A 124 -20.41 -8.48 9.70
CA ALA A 124 -19.94 -7.77 10.89
C ALA A 124 -20.22 -8.59 12.17
N LEU A 125 -21.41 -9.20 12.27
CA LEU A 125 -21.74 -10.10 13.38
C LEU A 125 -20.80 -11.31 13.43
N LEU A 126 -20.51 -11.95 12.29
CA LEU A 126 -19.57 -13.07 12.22
C LEU A 126 -18.12 -12.65 12.54
N TYR A 127 -17.72 -11.45 12.12
CA TYR A 127 -16.44 -10.85 12.49
C TYR A 127 -16.27 -10.75 14.00
N GLU A 128 -17.31 -10.32 14.72
CA GLU A 128 -17.30 -10.17 16.18
C GLU A 128 -17.44 -11.51 16.93
N THR A 129 -18.26 -12.43 16.41
CA THR A 129 -18.67 -13.64 17.16
C THR A 129 -17.89 -14.90 16.78
N VAL A 130 -17.26 -14.93 15.59
CA VAL A 130 -16.57 -16.11 15.04
C VAL A 130 -15.19 -15.71 14.49
N PRO A 131 -14.21 -15.40 15.37
CA PRO A 131 -12.89 -14.90 14.96
C PRO A 131 -12.02 -15.94 14.24
N THR A 132 -12.42 -17.22 14.21
CA THR A 132 -11.67 -18.29 13.54
C THR A 132 -11.48 -18.05 12.03
N PHE A 133 -12.40 -17.30 11.40
CA PHE A 133 -12.34 -16.97 9.97
C PHE A 133 -12.26 -15.46 9.74
N GLU A 134 -11.71 -14.72 10.70
CA GLU A 134 -11.66 -13.26 10.72
C GLU A 134 -11.17 -12.68 9.39
N ASP A 135 -10.11 -13.23 8.82
CA ASP A 135 -9.51 -12.74 7.57
C ASP A 135 -10.49 -12.84 6.39
N THR A 136 -11.30 -13.91 6.34
CA THR A 136 -12.36 -14.03 5.32
C THR A 136 -13.46 -13.00 5.52
N TRP A 137 -13.87 -12.73 6.77
CA TRP A 137 -14.91 -11.76 7.08
C TRP A 137 -14.49 -10.33 6.76
N ILE A 138 -13.26 -9.95 7.09
CA ILE A 138 -12.65 -8.66 6.75
C ILE A 138 -12.74 -8.42 5.25
N GLU A 139 -12.34 -9.42 4.44
CA GLU A 139 -12.38 -9.28 2.99
C GLU A 139 -13.82 -9.18 2.43
N CYS A 140 -14.75 -9.98 2.94
CA CYS A 140 -16.16 -9.89 2.55
C CYS A 140 -16.76 -8.51 2.87
N LEU A 141 -16.39 -7.91 4.02
CA LEU A 141 -16.81 -6.56 4.40
C LEU A 141 -16.22 -5.50 3.46
N GLY A 142 -14.95 -5.67 3.05
CA GLY A 142 -14.31 -4.83 2.03
C GLY A 142 -15.02 -4.91 0.67
N ASP A 143 -15.35 -6.11 0.21
CA ASP A 143 -16.08 -6.37 -1.04
C ASP A 143 -17.50 -5.77 -1.01
N LEU A 144 -18.25 -5.99 0.07
CA LEU A 144 -19.59 -5.40 0.27
C LEU A 144 -19.55 -3.88 0.26
N GLY A 145 -18.54 -3.29 0.91
CA GLY A 145 -18.32 -1.84 0.85
C GLY A 145 -18.07 -1.34 -0.58
N ARG A 146 -17.33 -2.10 -1.39
CA ARG A 146 -17.13 -1.77 -2.81
C ARG A 146 -18.40 -1.87 -3.64
N TYR A 147 -19.21 -2.92 -3.44
CA TYR A 147 -20.48 -3.04 -4.14
C TYR A 147 -21.37 -1.84 -3.84
N ARG A 148 -21.46 -1.43 -2.56
CA ARG A 148 -22.25 -0.27 -2.14
C ARG A 148 -21.72 1.06 -2.69
N MET A 149 -20.40 1.23 -2.73
CA MET A 149 -19.75 2.38 -3.37
C MET A 149 -20.02 2.41 -4.88
N ALA A 150 -19.97 1.26 -5.56
CA ALA A 150 -20.05 1.19 -7.02
C ALA A 150 -21.45 1.47 -7.57
N ILE A 151 -22.51 1.23 -6.79
CA ILE A 151 -23.90 1.50 -7.19
C ILE A 151 -24.37 2.92 -6.83
N GLU A 152 -23.54 3.70 -6.14
CA GLU A 152 -23.84 5.10 -5.81
C GLU A 152 -23.34 6.02 -6.92
N ASP A 153 -24.27 6.46 -7.77
CA ASP A 153 -23.99 7.34 -8.90
C ASP A 153 -24.36 8.81 -8.61
N ASP A 154 -25.37 9.06 -7.76
CA ASP A 154 -25.92 10.41 -7.54
C ASP A 154 -25.44 11.07 -6.23
N ASP A 155 -25.24 10.31 -5.15
CA ASP A 155 -24.77 10.84 -3.86
C ASP A 155 -23.24 10.67 -3.68
N LEU A 156 -22.50 11.72 -4.02
CA LEU A 156 -21.04 11.76 -3.86
C LEU A 156 -20.57 11.54 -2.42
N LYS A 157 -21.38 11.93 -1.42
CA LYS A 157 -21.03 11.78 -0.01
C LYS A 157 -21.16 10.32 0.43
N ASP A 158 -22.26 9.67 0.07
CA ASP A 158 -22.44 8.24 0.36
C ASP A 158 -21.37 7.41 -0.34
N ARG A 159 -21.04 7.76 -1.59
CA ARG A 159 -19.94 7.11 -2.32
C ARG A 159 -18.60 7.25 -1.59
N GLU A 160 -18.29 8.43 -1.08
CA GLU A 160 -17.07 8.68 -0.31
C GLU A 160 -17.04 7.87 1.01
N VAL A 161 -18.16 7.85 1.74
CA VAL A 161 -18.29 7.05 2.97
C VAL A 161 -18.00 5.58 2.71
N TRP A 162 -18.63 4.99 1.68
CA TRP A 162 -18.43 3.57 1.36
C TRP A 162 -17.07 3.27 0.75
N THR A 163 -16.45 4.24 0.07
CA THR A 163 -15.05 4.16 -0.33
C THR A 163 -14.16 4.02 0.90
N SER A 164 -14.38 4.86 1.93
CA SER A 164 -13.62 4.84 3.18
C SER A 164 -13.85 3.56 3.99
N VAL A 165 -15.10 3.10 4.11
CA VAL A 165 -15.44 1.81 4.75
C VAL A 165 -14.70 0.65 4.07
N SER A 166 -14.75 0.60 2.74
CA SER A 166 -14.06 -0.46 2.00
C SER A 166 -12.54 -0.38 2.15
N ARG A 167 -11.97 0.83 2.07
CA ARG A 167 -10.53 1.07 2.25
C ARG A 167 -10.07 0.62 3.62
N HIS A 168 -10.84 0.89 4.67
CA HIS A 168 -10.55 0.44 6.04
C HIS A 168 -10.40 -1.09 6.09
N TRP A 169 -11.41 -1.82 5.59
CA TRP A 169 -11.38 -3.29 5.61
C TRP A 169 -10.21 -3.87 4.80
N TYR A 170 -9.91 -3.36 3.61
CA TYR A 170 -8.77 -3.85 2.85
C TYR A 170 -7.41 -3.44 3.44
N SER A 171 -7.32 -2.28 4.09
CA SER A 171 -6.10 -1.86 4.79
C SER A 171 -5.81 -2.85 5.92
N LYS A 172 -6.81 -3.14 6.74
CA LYS A 172 -6.75 -4.17 7.79
C LYS A 172 -6.43 -5.57 7.24
N ALA A 173 -7.05 -5.97 6.14
CA ALA A 173 -6.72 -7.24 5.47
C ALA A 173 -5.25 -7.29 5.06
N SER A 174 -4.76 -6.20 4.45
CA SER A 174 -3.39 -6.11 3.96
C SER A 174 -2.36 -6.07 5.09
N ASP A 175 -2.70 -5.61 6.29
CA ASP A 175 -1.80 -5.73 7.44
C ASP A 175 -1.66 -7.17 7.93
N LYS A 176 -2.72 -7.96 7.81
CA LYS A 176 -2.71 -9.35 8.21
C LYS A 176 -2.02 -10.24 7.17
N ALA A 177 -2.23 -9.94 5.89
CA ALA A 177 -1.65 -10.67 4.77
C ALA A 177 -0.86 -9.73 3.83
N PRO A 178 0.25 -9.12 4.31
CA PRO A 178 0.97 -8.09 3.56
C PRO A 178 1.64 -8.59 2.29
N THR A 179 1.78 -9.91 2.13
CA THR A 179 2.37 -10.52 0.92
C THR A 179 1.35 -10.75 -0.19
N THR A 180 0.06 -10.47 0.03
CA THR A 180 -1.05 -10.80 -0.87
C THR A 180 -1.40 -9.63 -1.79
N GLY A 181 -1.05 -9.74 -3.07
CA GLY A 181 -1.21 -8.69 -4.07
C GLY A 181 -2.67 -8.23 -4.28
N ARG A 182 -3.63 -9.16 -4.20
CA ARG A 182 -5.04 -8.87 -4.49
C ARG A 182 -5.62 -7.79 -3.57
N LEU A 183 -5.14 -7.70 -2.33
CA LEU A 183 -5.59 -6.69 -1.37
C LEU A 183 -5.13 -5.29 -1.80
N TYR A 184 -3.89 -5.17 -2.28
CA TYR A 184 -3.38 -3.91 -2.85
C TYR A 184 -4.05 -3.55 -4.17
N HIS A 185 -4.43 -4.52 -5.00
CA HIS A 185 -5.26 -4.25 -6.19
C HIS A 185 -6.60 -3.60 -5.83
N HIS A 186 -7.27 -4.07 -4.78
CA HIS A 186 -8.52 -3.47 -4.32
C HIS A 186 -8.30 -2.07 -3.73
N LEU A 187 -7.23 -1.87 -2.95
CA LEU A 187 -6.83 -0.54 -2.47
C LEU A 187 -6.50 0.42 -3.63
N ALA A 188 -5.92 -0.08 -4.73
CA ALA A 188 -5.67 0.72 -5.92
C ALA A 188 -6.99 1.22 -6.54
N ILE A 189 -8.01 0.37 -6.64
CA ILE A 189 -9.33 0.82 -7.17
C ILE A 189 -9.92 1.94 -6.29
N LEU A 190 -9.75 1.83 -4.97
CA LEU A 190 -10.29 2.75 -3.96
C LEU A 190 -9.45 4.03 -3.75
N ALA A 191 -8.26 4.10 -4.36
CA ALA A 191 -7.39 5.26 -4.27
C ALA A 191 -7.81 6.38 -5.24
N ARG A 192 -8.83 6.19 -6.08
CA ARG A 192 -9.37 7.26 -6.94
C ARG A 192 -9.88 8.44 -6.11
N PRO A 193 -9.65 9.69 -6.53
CA PRO A 193 -8.98 10.11 -7.77
C PRO A 193 -7.44 10.26 -7.68
N ASN A 194 -6.80 9.86 -6.56
CA ASN A 194 -5.34 9.99 -6.37
C ASN A 194 -4.56 9.03 -7.28
N ALA A 195 -4.11 9.51 -8.44
CA ALA A 195 -3.43 8.71 -9.46
C ALA A 195 -2.07 8.15 -9.00
N LEU A 196 -1.33 8.91 -8.19
CA LEU A 196 -0.05 8.44 -7.67
C LEU A 196 -0.23 7.28 -6.69
N GLN A 197 -1.20 7.39 -5.78
CA GLN A 197 -1.52 6.32 -4.84
C GLN A 197 -2.10 5.09 -5.55
N GLN A 198 -2.91 5.28 -6.61
CA GLN A 198 -3.34 4.18 -7.48
C GLN A 198 -2.15 3.43 -8.09
N LEU A 199 -1.20 4.17 -8.68
CA LEU A 199 0.00 3.59 -9.28
C LEU A 199 0.85 2.83 -8.24
N PHE A 200 1.06 3.42 -7.06
CA PHE A 200 1.72 2.75 -5.94
C PHE A 200 1.05 1.41 -5.61
N TYR A 201 -0.25 1.38 -5.38
CA TYR A 201 -0.94 0.15 -5.00
C TYR A 201 -0.98 -0.90 -6.11
N TYR A 202 -1.20 -0.49 -7.37
CA TYR A 202 -1.16 -1.44 -8.49
C TYR A 202 0.23 -2.04 -8.70
N THR A 203 1.29 -1.23 -8.61
CA THR A 203 2.66 -1.73 -8.75
C THR A 203 3.05 -2.62 -7.56
N LYS A 204 2.67 -2.25 -6.33
CA LYS A 204 2.82 -3.10 -5.15
C LYS A 204 2.09 -4.43 -5.31
N SER A 205 0.85 -4.43 -5.79
CA SER A 205 0.06 -5.63 -6.08
C SER A 205 0.77 -6.63 -6.99
N LEU A 206 1.69 -6.18 -7.85
CA LEU A 206 2.45 -7.01 -8.78
C LEU A 206 3.83 -7.42 -8.24
N CYS A 207 4.35 -6.70 -7.23
CA CYS A 207 5.72 -6.87 -6.73
C CYS A 207 5.80 -7.50 -5.33
N VAL A 208 4.67 -7.79 -4.67
CA VAL A 208 4.66 -8.60 -3.44
C VAL A 208 4.83 -10.10 -3.74
N PRO A 209 5.23 -10.95 -2.77
CA PRO A 209 5.50 -12.37 -2.99
C PRO A 209 4.37 -13.17 -3.63
N ILE A 210 3.10 -12.86 -3.33
CA ILE A 210 1.92 -13.48 -3.97
C ILE A 210 1.28 -12.42 -4.87
N PRO A 211 1.78 -12.24 -6.11
CA PRO A 211 1.31 -11.18 -6.99
C PRO A 211 -0.12 -11.45 -7.50
N PHE A 212 -0.88 -10.39 -7.73
CA PHE A 212 -2.19 -10.48 -8.38
C PHE A 212 -2.10 -10.04 -9.83
N LEU A 213 -1.93 -11.02 -10.73
CA LEU A 213 -1.60 -10.76 -12.14
C LEU A 213 -2.70 -10.03 -12.92
N SER A 214 -3.98 -10.18 -12.54
CA SER A 214 -5.08 -9.41 -13.14
C SER A 214 -4.95 -7.88 -12.93
N ALA A 215 -4.10 -7.45 -11.98
CA ALA A 215 -3.73 -6.04 -11.86
C ALA A 215 -3.05 -5.49 -13.13
N ARG A 216 -2.41 -6.32 -13.95
CA ARG A 216 -1.79 -5.89 -15.22
C ARG A 216 -2.81 -5.36 -16.22
N GLU A 217 -4.01 -5.90 -16.23
CA GLU A 217 -5.11 -5.39 -17.06
C GLU A 217 -5.77 -4.18 -16.39
N SER A 218 -6.01 -4.25 -15.07
CA SER A 218 -6.70 -3.19 -14.33
C SER A 218 -5.94 -1.86 -14.30
N ILE A 219 -4.60 -1.90 -14.14
CA ILE A 219 -3.75 -0.71 -14.11
C ILE A 219 -3.79 0.06 -15.44
N MET A 220 -4.11 -0.60 -16.57
CA MET A 220 -4.24 0.08 -17.85
C MET A 220 -5.34 1.14 -17.82
N THR A 221 -6.38 1.01 -16.98
CA THR A 221 -7.40 2.06 -16.81
C THR A 221 -6.84 3.39 -16.27
N LEU A 222 -5.71 3.35 -15.57
CA LEU A 222 -4.97 4.53 -15.13
C LEU A 222 -4.10 5.10 -16.26
N PHE A 223 -3.51 4.24 -17.09
CA PHE A 223 -2.57 4.62 -18.14
C PHE A 223 -3.22 5.05 -19.46
N GLU A 224 -4.31 4.40 -19.88
CA GLU A 224 -4.94 4.64 -21.20
C GLU A 224 -5.30 6.11 -21.47
N PRO A 225 -5.88 6.88 -20.52
CA PRO A 225 -6.14 8.31 -20.77
C PRO A 225 -4.87 9.07 -21.13
N HIS A 226 -3.75 8.71 -20.50
CA HIS A 226 -2.47 9.37 -20.64
C HIS A 226 -1.72 8.93 -21.91
N LEU A 227 -1.82 7.64 -22.27
CA LEU A 227 -1.21 7.09 -23.48
C LEU A 227 -1.95 7.52 -24.75
N ASN A 228 -3.26 7.78 -24.65
CA ASN A 228 -4.08 8.22 -25.78
C ASN A 228 -4.18 9.75 -25.91
N GLY A 229 -3.45 10.52 -25.08
CA GLY A 229 -3.49 11.98 -25.10
C GLY A 229 -4.84 12.58 -24.70
N SER A 230 -5.63 11.86 -23.90
CA SER A 230 -6.92 12.36 -23.41
C SER A 230 -6.71 13.48 -22.37
N PRO A 231 -7.59 14.49 -22.32
CA PRO A 231 -7.55 15.50 -21.27
C PRO A 231 -7.62 14.85 -19.88
N THR A 232 -6.72 15.26 -18.99
CA THR A 232 -6.64 14.75 -17.61
C THR A 232 -6.91 15.86 -16.61
N ARG A 233 -7.50 15.52 -15.46
CA ARG A 233 -7.69 16.43 -14.31
C ARG A 233 -6.50 16.39 -13.34
N LEU A 234 -5.49 15.57 -13.61
CA LEU A 234 -4.30 15.48 -12.78
C LEU A 234 -3.42 16.72 -12.93
N GLN A 235 -2.64 17.02 -11.89
CA GLN A 235 -1.55 17.99 -12.01
C GLN A 235 -0.56 17.50 -13.07
N GLU A 236 0.06 18.42 -13.79
CA GLU A 236 0.99 18.11 -14.90
C GLU A 236 2.10 17.15 -14.46
N ILE A 237 2.69 17.36 -13.28
CA ILE A 237 3.73 16.49 -12.73
C ILE A 237 3.23 15.05 -12.47
N ASP A 238 2.03 14.88 -11.91
CA ASP A 238 1.45 13.56 -11.65
C ASP A 238 1.11 12.87 -12.98
N ALA A 239 0.58 13.62 -13.95
CA ALA A 239 0.28 13.13 -15.28
C ALA A 239 1.56 12.68 -16.02
N ALA A 240 2.65 13.42 -15.89
CA ALA A 240 3.96 13.07 -16.46
C ALA A 240 4.53 11.80 -15.83
N PHE A 241 4.48 11.68 -14.50
CA PHE A 241 4.91 10.49 -13.77
C PHE A 241 4.11 9.24 -14.19
N VAL A 242 2.78 9.36 -14.24
CA VAL A 242 1.88 8.28 -14.65
C VAL A 242 2.07 7.92 -16.13
N ARG A 243 2.30 8.90 -17.02
CA ARG A 243 2.66 8.66 -18.43
C ARG A 243 3.94 7.85 -18.56
N ALA A 244 5.02 8.28 -17.92
CA ALA A 244 6.31 7.60 -17.98
C ALA A 244 6.19 6.14 -17.51
N HIS A 245 5.51 5.91 -16.38
CA HIS A 245 5.20 4.56 -15.91
C HIS A 245 4.32 3.77 -16.88
N GLY A 246 3.31 4.38 -17.49
CA GLY A 246 2.45 3.73 -18.48
C GLY A 246 3.20 3.29 -19.74
N ILE A 247 4.14 4.10 -20.21
CA ILE A 247 5.02 3.79 -21.36
C ILE A 247 5.98 2.65 -21.00
N LEU A 248 6.67 2.75 -19.86
CA LEU A 248 7.52 1.68 -19.34
C LEU A 248 6.72 0.39 -19.16
N PHE A 249 5.51 0.46 -18.58
CA PHE A 249 4.68 -0.70 -18.28
C PHE A 249 4.21 -1.41 -19.56
N SER A 250 3.59 -0.66 -20.47
CA SER A 250 2.92 -1.20 -21.66
C SER A 250 3.87 -1.47 -22.83
N GLY A 251 5.03 -0.82 -22.87
CA GLY A 251 5.93 -0.87 -24.02
C GLY A 251 5.50 -0.01 -25.21
N ARG A 252 4.39 0.74 -25.11
CA ARG A 252 3.83 1.58 -26.19
C ARG A 252 4.32 3.02 -26.10
N ASN A 253 4.29 3.75 -27.22
CA ASN A 253 4.63 5.18 -27.31
C ASN A 253 6.03 5.51 -26.76
N GLN A 254 7.04 4.70 -27.09
CA GLN A 254 8.41 4.86 -26.56
C GLN A 254 9.01 6.23 -26.90
N GLU A 255 8.61 6.84 -28.01
CA GLU A 255 9.00 8.18 -28.40
C GLU A 255 8.56 9.27 -27.40
N GLN A 256 7.55 8.99 -26.57
CA GLN A 256 7.06 9.91 -25.54
C GLN A 256 7.69 9.66 -24.17
N LEU A 257 8.52 8.63 -24.01
CA LEU A 257 9.12 8.31 -22.71
C LEU A 257 10.05 9.42 -22.23
N ALA A 258 11.05 9.77 -23.04
CA ALA A 258 12.01 10.81 -22.69
C ALA A 258 11.33 12.18 -22.42
N PRO A 259 10.41 12.68 -23.28
CA PRO A 259 9.64 13.88 -22.98
C PRO A 259 8.86 13.83 -21.66
N SER A 260 8.20 12.70 -21.37
CA SER A 260 7.41 12.54 -20.12
C SER A 260 8.32 12.52 -18.89
N VAL A 261 9.48 11.87 -18.98
CA VAL A 261 10.49 11.88 -17.92
C VAL A 261 11.06 13.29 -17.75
N ASP A 262 11.39 13.99 -18.82
CA ASP A 262 11.94 15.35 -18.77
C ASP A 262 10.96 16.34 -18.13
N GLU A 263 9.66 16.24 -18.46
CA GLU A 263 8.59 17.06 -17.87
C GLU A 263 8.46 16.82 -16.36
N PHE A 264 8.46 15.55 -15.93
CA PHE A 264 8.43 15.18 -14.51
C PHE A 264 9.67 15.70 -13.77
N ILE A 265 10.86 15.38 -14.28
CA ILE A 265 12.15 15.75 -13.66
C ILE A 265 12.30 17.27 -13.57
N GLY A 266 11.96 18.01 -14.64
CA GLY A 266 12.03 19.47 -14.67
C GLY A 266 11.08 20.18 -13.69
N SER A 267 9.98 19.51 -13.32
CA SER A 267 8.99 20.05 -12.38
C SER A 267 9.21 19.60 -10.93
N LEU A 268 9.97 18.52 -10.73
CA LEU A 268 10.06 17.81 -9.45
C LEU A 268 10.60 18.69 -8.32
N ASP A 269 11.74 19.36 -8.49
CA ASP A 269 12.35 20.16 -7.42
C ASP A 269 11.39 21.25 -6.90
N ASN A 270 10.77 21.98 -7.82
CA ASN A 270 9.78 23.01 -7.52
C ASN A 270 8.54 22.43 -6.85
N HIS A 271 8.07 21.25 -7.29
CA HIS A 271 6.92 20.59 -6.68
C HIS A 271 7.19 20.19 -5.23
N ILE A 272 8.37 19.62 -4.95
CA ILE A 272 8.80 19.29 -3.58
C ILE A 272 8.82 20.56 -2.73
N GLY A 273 9.45 21.63 -3.22
CA GLY A 273 9.52 22.90 -2.49
C GLY A 273 8.17 23.54 -2.20
N ARG A 274 7.16 23.36 -3.06
CA ARG A 274 5.79 23.88 -2.85
C ARG A 274 4.95 23.02 -1.92
N THR A 275 5.11 21.70 -1.98
CA THR A 275 4.25 20.75 -1.23
C THR A 275 4.82 20.38 0.14
N THR A 276 6.13 20.49 0.33
CA THR A 276 6.86 20.34 1.60
C THR A 276 6.42 19.10 2.38
N ARG A 277 5.81 19.25 3.56
CA ARG A 277 5.36 18.12 4.40
C ARG A 277 4.39 17.18 3.68
N ARG A 278 3.56 17.67 2.75
CA ARG A 278 2.68 16.80 1.96
C ARG A 278 3.46 15.91 0.99
N TRP A 279 4.67 16.31 0.61
CA TRP A 279 5.54 15.49 -0.24
C TRP A 279 6.08 14.25 0.45
N MET A 280 6.10 14.20 1.78
CA MET A 280 6.58 13.03 2.50
C MET A 280 5.86 11.76 2.06
N GLU A 281 4.54 11.84 1.92
CA GLU A 281 3.71 10.73 1.45
C GLU A 281 3.98 10.38 -0.01
N SER A 282 3.85 11.35 -0.89
CA SER A 282 4.02 11.10 -2.32
C SER A 282 5.46 10.73 -2.69
N GLY A 283 6.45 11.17 -1.91
CA GLY A 283 7.85 10.76 -2.00
C GLY A 283 8.04 9.25 -1.79
N TYR A 284 7.49 8.66 -0.73
CA TYR A 284 7.62 7.20 -0.55
C TYR A 284 6.78 6.41 -1.57
N TYR A 285 5.64 6.94 -2.05
CA TYR A 285 4.92 6.31 -3.16
C TYR A 285 5.74 6.27 -4.44
N ILE A 286 6.40 7.38 -4.80
CA ILE A 286 7.28 7.43 -5.97
C ILE A 286 8.48 6.51 -5.80
N GLY A 287 9.17 6.55 -4.67
CA GLY A 287 10.32 5.68 -4.41
C GLY A 287 9.96 4.19 -4.55
N ILE A 288 8.80 3.77 -4.04
CA ILE A 288 8.31 2.39 -4.17
C ILE A 288 7.93 2.08 -5.63
N ALA A 289 7.24 2.97 -6.34
CA ALA A 289 6.86 2.76 -7.73
C ALA A 289 8.08 2.63 -8.65
N LEU A 290 9.14 3.42 -8.41
CA LEU A 290 10.43 3.31 -9.09
C LEU A 290 11.15 2.00 -8.76
N GLY A 291 11.17 1.58 -7.49
CA GLY A 291 11.66 0.26 -7.10
C GLY A 291 10.92 -0.87 -7.83
N CYS A 292 9.59 -0.78 -7.94
CA CYS A 292 8.77 -1.72 -8.71
C CYS A 292 9.07 -1.69 -10.21
N SER A 293 9.37 -0.53 -10.81
CA SER A 293 9.70 -0.44 -12.24
C SER A 293 11.07 -1.05 -12.56
N LEU A 294 12.05 -0.94 -11.65
CA LEU A 294 13.33 -1.66 -11.74
C LEU A 294 13.16 -3.19 -11.72
N LEU A 295 12.09 -3.67 -11.08
CA LEU A 295 11.68 -5.09 -11.11
C LEU A 295 10.79 -5.43 -12.31
N GLU A 296 10.65 -4.52 -13.28
CA GLU A 296 9.71 -4.59 -14.41
C GLU A 296 8.28 -4.97 -13.96
N TYR A 297 7.86 -4.43 -12.82
CA TYR A 297 6.56 -4.69 -12.21
C TYR A 297 6.35 -6.19 -11.93
N GLY A 298 7.37 -6.83 -11.36
CA GLY A 298 7.37 -8.23 -10.97
C GLY A 298 7.51 -9.21 -12.14
N SER A 299 8.14 -8.81 -13.25
CA SER A 299 8.35 -9.71 -14.38
C SER A 299 9.34 -10.83 -14.03
N GLU A 300 9.02 -12.08 -14.36
CA GLU A 300 9.95 -13.22 -14.18
C GLU A 300 11.16 -13.13 -15.11
N SER A 301 11.09 -12.35 -16.19
CA SER A 301 12.22 -12.13 -17.11
C SER A 301 13.24 -11.14 -16.54
N ASN A 302 12.87 -10.33 -15.56
CA ASN A 302 13.70 -9.26 -15.05
C ASN A 302 14.97 -9.81 -14.36
N VAL A 303 16.11 -9.18 -14.63
CA VAL A 303 17.43 -9.64 -14.15
C VAL A 303 17.55 -9.58 -12.62
N ILE A 304 16.96 -8.56 -11.99
CA ILE A 304 16.94 -8.43 -10.52
C ILE A 304 15.96 -9.45 -9.92
N MET A 305 14.73 -9.56 -10.46
CA MET A 305 13.72 -10.51 -9.96
C MET A 305 14.20 -11.96 -9.98
N ARG A 306 14.87 -12.39 -11.06
CA ARG A 306 15.43 -13.76 -11.14
C ARG A 306 16.46 -14.01 -10.05
N THR A 307 17.32 -13.04 -9.80
CA THR A 307 18.35 -13.14 -8.77
C THR A 307 17.72 -13.21 -7.38
N ILE A 308 16.75 -12.34 -7.07
CA ILE A 308 16.02 -12.37 -5.78
C ILE A 308 15.34 -13.72 -5.57
N LYS A 309 14.61 -14.22 -6.58
CA LYS A 309 13.85 -15.49 -6.48
C LYS A 309 14.72 -16.74 -6.42
N SER A 310 15.90 -16.71 -7.02
CA SER A 310 16.86 -17.82 -6.91
C SER A 310 17.39 -18.01 -5.49
N GLY A 311 17.27 -16.98 -4.62
CA GLY A 311 17.81 -17.02 -3.27
C GLY A 311 19.34 -16.93 -3.20
N ALA A 312 20.02 -16.61 -4.31
CA ALA A 312 21.48 -16.50 -4.41
C ALA A 312 22.02 -15.26 -3.64
N ARG A 313 21.99 -15.33 -2.31
CA ARG A 313 22.42 -14.26 -1.40
C ARG A 313 23.87 -14.45 -0.96
N ALA A 314 24.57 -13.34 -0.75
CA ALA A 314 25.93 -13.33 -0.24
C ALA A 314 26.04 -13.74 1.24
N ASP A 315 24.96 -13.57 2.02
CA ASP A 315 24.90 -13.89 3.46
C ASP A 315 24.42 -15.33 3.76
N GLU A 316 23.99 -16.09 2.74
CA GLU A 316 23.54 -17.49 2.84
C GLU A 316 24.22 -18.35 1.76
N PRO A 317 25.49 -18.78 1.97
CA PRO A 317 26.31 -19.43 0.94
C PRO A 317 25.82 -20.82 0.52
N ASP A 318 25.05 -21.51 1.36
CA ASP A 318 24.48 -22.84 1.05
C ASP A 318 23.45 -22.78 -0.11
N THR A 319 22.88 -21.61 -0.37
CA THR A 319 21.92 -21.36 -1.47
C THR A 319 22.62 -20.92 -2.78
N ALA A 320 23.91 -20.61 -2.73
CA ALA A 320 24.68 -20.04 -3.85
C ALA A 320 25.05 -21.04 -4.96
N MET A 321 24.65 -22.32 -4.83
CA MET A 321 24.93 -23.37 -5.84
C MET A 321 24.04 -23.30 -7.10
N GLN A 322 23.01 -22.45 -7.13
CA GLN A 322 22.26 -22.20 -8.37
C GLN A 322 22.90 -21.03 -9.10
N GLY A 323 23.81 -21.33 -10.03
CA GLY A 323 24.38 -20.34 -10.93
C GLY A 323 23.27 -19.66 -11.73
N VAL A 324 22.93 -18.42 -11.37
CA VAL A 324 22.07 -17.57 -12.20
C VAL A 324 22.94 -17.13 -13.38
N GLU A 325 22.67 -17.65 -14.58
CA GLU A 325 23.31 -17.14 -15.79
C GLU A 325 23.06 -15.63 -15.90
N ALA A 326 24.14 -14.88 -16.09
CA ALA A 326 24.09 -13.44 -16.27
C ALA A 326 23.36 -13.10 -17.57
N ALA A 327 22.06 -12.86 -17.46
CA ALA A 327 21.27 -12.40 -18.60
C ALA A 327 21.45 -10.90 -18.81
N ALA A 328 21.43 -10.48 -20.08
CA ALA A 328 21.46 -9.07 -20.41
C ALA A 328 20.20 -8.36 -19.87
N PRO A 329 20.33 -7.13 -19.34
CA PRO A 329 19.18 -6.31 -18.99
C PRO A 329 18.37 -5.96 -20.24
N SER A 330 17.05 -5.89 -20.10
CA SER A 330 16.15 -5.42 -21.16
C SER A 330 16.30 -3.90 -21.36
N GLN A 331 15.90 -3.39 -22.53
CA GLN A 331 15.84 -1.94 -22.75
C GLN A 331 14.89 -1.27 -21.74
N LYS A 332 13.72 -1.88 -21.48
CA LYS A 332 12.75 -1.42 -20.49
C LYS A 332 13.35 -1.27 -19.08
N PHE A 333 14.21 -2.21 -18.68
CA PHE A 333 14.95 -2.11 -17.41
C PHE A 333 15.93 -0.93 -17.43
N LEU A 334 16.67 -0.75 -18.53
CA LEU A 334 17.63 0.35 -18.66
C LEU A 334 16.94 1.72 -18.64
N ASP A 335 15.78 1.85 -19.29
CA ASP A 335 14.98 3.07 -19.28
C ASP A 335 14.38 3.35 -17.89
N ALA A 336 13.92 2.30 -17.19
CA ALA A 336 13.47 2.44 -15.80
C ALA A 336 14.61 2.84 -14.85
N LEU A 337 15.82 2.34 -15.08
CA LEU A 337 17.02 2.71 -14.33
C LEU A 337 17.41 4.18 -14.59
N ASP A 338 17.39 4.64 -15.84
CA ASP A 338 17.64 6.05 -16.16
C ASP A 338 16.63 6.96 -15.45
N PHE A 339 15.33 6.65 -15.58
CA PHE A 339 14.27 7.42 -14.93
C PHE A 339 14.44 7.46 -13.40
N THR A 340 14.75 6.31 -12.80
CA THR A 340 14.99 6.19 -11.36
C THR A 340 16.19 7.03 -10.92
N CYS A 341 17.32 6.95 -11.63
CA CYS A 341 18.54 7.68 -11.28
C CYS A 341 18.41 9.19 -11.46
N ARG A 342 17.68 9.64 -12.50
CA ARG A 342 17.38 11.07 -12.68
C ARG A 342 16.47 11.60 -11.57
N THR A 343 15.50 10.80 -11.13
CA THR A 343 14.66 11.14 -9.97
C THR A 343 15.50 11.22 -8.69
N HIS A 344 16.40 10.26 -8.47
CA HIS A 344 17.36 10.29 -7.36
C HIS A 344 18.23 11.55 -7.36
N ASP A 345 18.75 11.97 -8.51
CA ASP A 345 19.61 13.17 -8.59
C ASP A 345 18.88 14.42 -8.09
N VAL A 346 17.63 14.64 -8.52
CA VAL A 346 16.82 15.78 -8.05
C VAL A 346 16.54 15.70 -6.56
N VAL A 347 16.03 14.55 -6.08
CA VAL A 347 15.61 14.40 -4.68
C VAL A 347 16.80 14.50 -3.73
N PHE A 348 17.95 13.89 -4.06
CA PHE A 348 19.12 13.84 -3.19
C PHE A 348 20.00 15.09 -3.24
N ARG A 349 19.67 16.08 -4.08
CA ARG A 349 20.25 17.43 -4.01
C ARG A 349 19.58 18.32 -2.95
N ARG A 350 18.42 17.92 -2.41
CA ARG A 350 17.67 18.68 -1.40
C ARG A 350 18.22 18.41 0.01
N PHE A 351 19.49 18.75 0.22
CA PHE A 351 20.18 18.54 1.50
C PHE A 351 19.46 19.25 2.65
N GLY A 352 19.16 18.52 3.72
CA GLY A 352 18.53 19.08 4.91
C GLY A 352 17.03 19.34 4.77
N ASP A 353 16.40 19.06 3.62
CA ASP A 353 14.95 19.12 3.47
C ASP A 353 14.32 17.88 4.13
N PRO A 354 13.58 18.01 5.25
CA PRO A 354 12.99 16.86 5.93
C PRO A 354 11.95 16.14 5.06
N SER A 355 11.37 16.83 4.07
CA SER A 355 10.30 16.33 3.19
C SER A 355 10.75 15.16 2.32
N VAL A 356 12.06 15.06 2.01
CA VAL A 356 12.63 13.99 1.17
C VAL A 356 13.15 12.79 1.98
N THR A 357 13.13 12.87 3.32
CA THR A 357 13.64 11.80 4.19
C THR A 357 12.92 10.46 4.01
N PRO A 358 11.57 10.39 3.86
CA PRO A 358 10.88 9.13 3.60
C PRO A 358 11.27 8.50 2.26
N TYR A 359 11.45 9.32 1.22
CA TYR A 359 11.97 8.87 -0.05
C TYR A 359 13.37 8.24 0.13
N LEU A 360 14.27 8.93 0.84
CA LEU A 360 15.61 8.42 1.14
C LEU A 360 15.56 7.08 1.89
N HIS A 361 14.69 6.94 2.90
CA HIS A 361 14.54 5.70 3.64
C HIS A 361 14.11 4.53 2.75
N VAL A 362 13.09 4.74 1.91
CA VAL A 362 12.65 3.73 0.92
C VAL A 362 13.80 3.31 0.02
N THR A 363 14.50 4.27 -0.60
CA THR A 363 15.62 3.98 -1.51
C THR A 363 16.75 3.23 -0.79
N LEU A 364 17.14 3.68 0.40
CA LEU A 364 18.20 3.03 1.17
C LEU A 364 17.84 1.60 1.57
N SER A 365 16.57 1.32 1.90
CA SER A 365 16.13 -0.02 2.25
C SER A 365 16.17 -0.96 1.03
N PHE A 366 15.79 -0.46 -0.16
CA PHE A 366 15.90 -1.19 -1.42
C PHE A 366 17.36 -1.49 -1.77
N LEU A 367 18.25 -0.49 -1.69
CA LEU A 367 19.68 -0.66 -1.92
C LEU A 367 20.31 -1.61 -0.90
N HIS A 368 19.90 -1.53 0.37
CA HIS A 368 20.37 -2.44 1.41
C HIS A 368 19.97 -3.88 1.11
N HIS A 369 18.75 -4.13 0.65
CA HIS A 369 18.34 -5.45 0.20
C HIS A 369 19.20 -5.94 -0.98
N LEU A 370 19.36 -5.12 -2.02
CA LEU A 370 20.16 -5.48 -3.20
C LEU A 370 21.64 -5.70 -2.87
N SER A 371 22.18 -5.05 -1.84
CA SER A 371 23.55 -5.30 -1.38
C SER A 371 23.80 -6.77 -0.97
N LYS A 372 22.73 -7.52 -0.68
CA LYS A 372 22.79 -8.97 -0.37
C LYS A 372 22.80 -9.84 -1.63
N PHE A 373 22.58 -9.27 -2.81
CA PHE A 373 22.55 -9.95 -4.10
C PHE A 373 23.54 -9.27 -5.07
N PRO A 374 24.85 -9.60 -5.02
CA PRO A 374 25.88 -8.92 -5.81
C PRO A 374 25.59 -8.87 -7.31
N VAL A 375 25.01 -9.93 -7.88
CA VAL A 375 24.62 -9.99 -9.30
C VAL A 375 23.52 -8.96 -9.61
N ALA A 376 22.50 -8.84 -8.76
CA ALA A 376 21.44 -7.86 -8.93
C ALA A 376 21.97 -6.43 -8.76
N MET A 377 22.85 -6.22 -7.76
CA MET A 377 23.43 -4.92 -7.47
C MET A 377 24.33 -4.40 -8.60
N ALA A 378 25.10 -5.28 -9.24
CA ALA A 378 25.97 -4.96 -10.37
C ALA A 378 25.21 -4.33 -11.56
N HIS A 379 23.91 -4.62 -11.72
CA HIS A 379 23.09 -4.03 -12.78
C HIS A 379 22.75 -2.55 -12.56
N ILE A 380 22.82 -2.05 -11.32
CA ILE A 380 22.39 -0.68 -10.98
C ILE A 380 23.49 0.18 -10.38
N GLU A 381 24.48 -0.42 -9.70
CA GLU A 381 25.41 0.28 -8.81
C GLU A 381 26.21 1.40 -9.48
N SER A 382 26.50 1.28 -10.79
CA SER A 382 27.25 2.28 -11.55
C SER A 382 26.45 3.57 -11.83
N LYS A 383 25.12 3.50 -11.74
CA LYS A 383 24.21 4.62 -12.00
C LYS A 383 23.65 5.24 -10.73
N ILE A 384 23.73 4.56 -9.58
CA ILE A 384 23.26 5.10 -8.31
C ILE A 384 24.12 6.31 -7.90
N PRO A 385 23.51 7.45 -7.51
CA PRO A 385 24.26 8.65 -7.13
C PRO A 385 24.81 8.54 -5.69
N TRP A 386 25.74 7.60 -5.48
CA TRP A 386 26.35 7.33 -4.17
C TRP A 386 26.91 8.57 -3.48
N LYS A 387 27.51 9.48 -4.26
CA LYS A 387 28.05 10.73 -3.72
C LYS A 387 26.95 11.62 -3.13
N LEU A 388 25.81 11.81 -3.81
CA LEU A 388 24.67 12.56 -3.27
C LEU A 388 24.10 11.87 -2.03
N ILE A 389 23.98 10.54 -2.04
CA ILE A 389 23.54 9.77 -0.87
C ILE A 389 24.48 10.01 0.32
N SER A 390 25.81 9.97 0.11
CA SER A 390 26.78 10.25 1.18
C SER A 390 26.64 11.66 1.76
N LEU A 391 26.34 12.65 0.92
CA LEU A 391 26.12 14.04 1.35
C LEU A 391 24.82 14.18 2.13
N MET A 392 23.73 13.56 1.66
CA MET A 392 22.46 13.48 2.40
C MET A 392 22.65 12.87 3.78
N LEU A 393 23.35 11.73 3.86
CA LEU A 393 23.64 11.05 5.14
C LEU A 393 24.48 11.94 6.05
N ASN A 394 25.50 12.64 5.54
CA ASN A 394 26.30 13.58 6.33
C ASN A 394 25.49 14.76 6.87
N THR A 395 24.48 15.24 6.14
CA THR A 395 23.56 16.24 6.68
C THR A 395 22.75 15.70 7.86
N LEU A 396 22.31 14.43 7.79
CA LEU A 396 21.61 13.77 8.90
C LEU A 396 22.52 13.49 10.10
N VAL A 397 23.81 13.21 9.88
CA VAL A 397 24.80 13.07 10.96
C VAL A 397 24.83 14.33 11.83
N GLY A 398 24.71 15.52 11.23
CA GLY A 398 24.71 16.79 11.95
C GLY A 398 23.59 16.95 12.97
N THR A 399 22.49 16.22 12.83
CA THR A 399 21.34 16.24 13.75
C THR A 399 21.19 14.96 14.57
N CYS A 400 22.05 13.96 14.37
CA CYS A 400 21.98 12.67 15.04
C CYS A 400 22.43 12.76 16.51
N SER A 401 21.59 12.25 17.41
CA SER A 401 21.87 12.17 18.84
C SER A 401 22.21 10.75 19.33
N ARG A 402 21.84 9.70 18.57
CA ARG A 402 21.87 8.28 18.98
C ARG A 402 22.82 7.42 18.14
N PHE A 403 24.09 7.83 18.09
CA PHE A 403 25.11 7.13 17.29
C PHE A 403 25.34 5.68 17.71
N ASP A 404 25.15 5.36 18.99
CA ASP A 404 25.21 3.98 19.51
C ASP A 404 24.20 3.06 18.82
N LYS A 405 23.00 3.57 18.50
CA LYS A 405 21.96 2.83 17.77
C LYS A 405 22.26 2.76 16.28
N VAL A 406 22.68 3.88 15.69
CA VAL A 406 23.00 3.98 14.26
C VAL A 406 24.16 3.05 13.88
N GLU A 407 25.19 2.97 14.72
CA GLU A 407 26.37 2.14 14.48
C GLU A 407 26.20 0.69 14.96
N GLY A 408 25.13 0.40 15.70
CA GLY A 408 24.80 -0.92 16.24
C GLY A 408 24.16 -1.88 15.23
N GLU A 409 24.24 -3.19 15.49
CA GLU A 409 23.69 -4.25 14.62
C GLU A 409 22.17 -4.33 14.60
N ALA A 410 21.52 -3.97 15.70
CA ALA A 410 20.08 -4.07 15.85
C ALA A 410 19.34 -3.01 15.04
N PHE A 411 18.12 -3.35 14.59
CA PHE A 411 17.22 -2.39 13.94
C PHE A 411 16.96 -1.17 14.86
N PRO A 412 17.18 0.07 14.40
CA PRO A 412 16.99 1.26 15.22
C PRO A 412 15.53 1.46 15.62
N ARG A 413 15.25 1.29 16.91
CA ARG A 413 13.93 1.55 17.49
C ARG A 413 14.02 2.08 18.92
N ASN A 414 12.91 2.58 19.43
CA ASN A 414 12.76 2.87 20.85
C ASN A 414 12.38 1.60 21.60
N GLU A 415 13.31 1.01 22.37
CA GLU A 415 13.06 -0.23 23.12
C GLU A 415 12.13 -0.04 24.32
N LYS A 416 11.93 1.20 24.78
CA LYS A 416 11.08 1.50 25.94
C LYS A 416 9.61 1.68 25.58
N GLU A 417 9.30 1.77 24.29
CA GLU A 417 7.96 2.04 23.79
C GLU A 417 7.48 0.87 22.93
N SER A 418 6.17 0.74 22.81
CA SER A 418 5.56 -0.19 21.86
C SER A 418 6.06 0.12 20.45
N PRO A 419 6.29 -0.89 19.59
CA PRO A 419 6.68 -0.67 18.20
C PRO A 419 5.73 0.32 17.52
N ARG A 420 6.30 1.35 16.90
CA ARG A 420 5.55 2.35 16.15
C ARG A 420 6.13 2.46 14.75
N PRO A 421 5.64 1.65 13.80
CA PRO A 421 6.06 1.75 12.41
C PRO A 421 5.75 3.13 11.83
N LEU A 422 6.63 3.60 10.94
CA LEU A 422 6.47 4.83 10.18
C LEU A 422 5.46 4.62 9.05
N PRO A 423 4.85 5.69 8.51
CA PRO A 423 3.99 5.59 7.32
C PRO A 423 4.70 4.87 6.16
N ASP A 424 5.97 5.19 5.94
CA ASP A 424 6.83 4.56 4.93
C ASP A 424 7.25 3.12 5.28
N ASP A 425 7.13 2.67 6.53
CA ASP A 425 7.26 1.24 6.86
C ASP A 425 6.02 0.47 6.41
N PHE A 426 4.83 0.98 6.73
CA PHE A 426 3.56 0.39 6.30
C PHE A 426 3.45 0.34 4.77
N ALA A 427 3.87 1.42 4.10
CA ALA A 427 3.89 1.48 2.64
C ALA A 427 4.78 0.38 2.03
N GLN A 428 5.94 0.10 2.64
CA GLN A 428 6.87 -0.91 2.15
C GLN A 428 6.52 -2.34 2.59
N ARG A 429 5.83 -2.51 3.71
CA ARG A 429 5.50 -3.83 4.28
C ARG A 429 4.93 -4.77 3.22
N GLY A 430 5.51 -5.97 3.15
CA GLY A 430 5.12 -7.02 2.20
C GLY A 430 5.85 -7.00 0.86
N LEU A 431 6.59 -5.95 0.53
CA LEU A 431 7.46 -5.93 -0.65
C LEU A 431 8.66 -6.87 -0.47
N LEU A 432 9.14 -7.45 -1.57
CA LEU A 432 10.24 -8.43 -1.57
C LEU A 432 11.51 -7.90 -0.88
N TRP A 433 11.80 -6.61 -1.03
CA TRP A 433 13.02 -6.04 -0.49
C TRP A 433 13.00 -5.75 1.03
N VAL A 434 11.85 -5.85 1.69
CA VAL A 434 11.74 -5.65 3.14
C VAL A 434 11.42 -6.93 3.93
N GLU A 435 11.43 -8.09 3.29
CA GLU A 435 11.09 -9.39 3.91
C GLU A 435 11.91 -9.69 5.18
N LYS A 436 13.23 -9.42 5.14
CA LYS A 436 14.15 -9.61 6.28
C LYS A 436 14.61 -8.28 6.90
N TYR A 437 13.93 -7.17 6.61
CA TYR A 437 14.36 -5.84 7.08
C TYR A 437 13.82 -5.52 8.47
N TYR A 438 12.51 -5.71 8.69
CA TYR A 438 11.87 -5.35 9.96
C TYR A 438 11.94 -6.48 10.99
N PRO A 439 12.06 -6.15 12.30
CA PRO A 439 11.84 -7.12 13.37
C PRO A 439 10.47 -7.80 13.28
N ALA A 440 10.37 -9.06 13.71
CA ALA A 440 9.12 -9.84 13.62
C ALA A 440 7.95 -9.23 14.41
N ASP A 441 8.25 -8.50 15.49
CA ASP A 441 7.30 -7.80 16.34
C ASP A 441 6.96 -6.38 15.86
N TRP A 442 7.63 -5.88 14.81
CA TRP A 442 7.56 -4.47 14.40
C TRP A 442 6.14 -3.99 14.09
N PHE A 443 5.36 -4.83 13.41
CA PHE A 443 3.98 -4.52 13.03
C PHE A 443 2.93 -5.16 13.94
N THR A 444 3.33 -5.65 15.12
CA THR A 444 2.40 -6.35 16.05
C THR A 444 1.68 -5.42 17.02
N ALA A 445 1.93 -4.11 16.97
CA ALA A 445 1.28 -3.13 17.83
C ALA A 445 -0.24 -3.11 17.57
N ALA A 446 -0.99 -3.75 18.47
CA ALA A 446 -2.39 -4.14 18.28
C ALA A 446 -3.43 -2.99 18.28
N LYS A 447 -3.01 -1.73 18.20
CA LYS A 447 -3.89 -0.57 18.46
C LYS A 447 -3.66 0.66 17.58
N ILE A 448 -2.91 0.55 16.48
CA ILE A 448 -2.78 1.67 15.55
C ILE A 448 -3.97 1.61 14.59
N ASP A 449 -4.90 2.55 14.73
CA ASP A 449 -6.00 2.71 13.77
C ASP A 449 -5.47 3.11 12.39
N ASP A 450 -6.20 2.83 11.32
CA ASP A 450 -5.77 3.13 9.95
C ASP A 450 -5.45 4.62 9.75
N GLU A 451 -6.23 5.52 10.37
CA GLU A 451 -5.97 6.96 10.34
C GLU A 451 -4.68 7.34 11.10
N GLU A 452 -4.36 6.62 12.18
CA GLU A 452 -3.17 6.87 13.00
C GLU A 452 -1.88 6.43 12.29
N LYS A 453 -1.94 5.41 11.40
CA LYS A 453 -0.78 4.92 10.64
C LYS A 453 -0.09 5.99 9.81
N TYR A 454 -0.87 6.92 9.28
CA TYR A 454 -0.40 7.98 8.39
C TYR A 454 -0.28 9.32 9.10
N PHE A 455 -0.55 9.38 10.41
CA PHE A 455 -0.44 10.58 11.22
C PHE A 455 1.00 10.83 11.66
N GLU A 456 1.68 11.72 10.92
CA GLU A 456 3.06 12.15 11.20
C GLU A 456 3.19 12.94 12.51
N VAL A 457 4.07 12.49 13.42
CA VAL A 457 4.48 13.24 14.62
C VAL A 457 5.97 13.56 14.59
N ALA A 458 6.42 14.54 15.39
CA ALA A 458 7.82 14.98 15.37
C ALA A 458 8.84 13.86 15.64
N SER A 459 8.55 12.93 16.56
CA SER A 459 9.45 11.82 16.88
C SER A 459 9.68 10.85 15.72
N MET A 460 8.71 10.72 14.81
CA MET A 460 8.84 9.87 13.62
C MET A 460 9.94 10.37 12.68
N MET A 461 10.16 11.69 12.63
CA MET A 461 11.25 12.24 11.82
C MET A 461 12.61 11.82 12.35
N GLU A 462 12.84 11.92 13.67
CA GLU A 462 14.10 11.50 14.29
C GLU A 462 14.36 10.00 14.10
N GLU A 463 13.34 9.16 14.31
CA GLU A 463 13.45 7.72 14.05
C GLU A 463 13.77 7.40 12.59
N ARG A 464 13.17 8.12 11.65
CA ARG A 464 13.43 7.95 10.23
C ARG A 464 14.86 8.34 9.87
N GLN A 465 15.38 9.43 10.42
CA GLN A 465 16.76 9.87 10.20
C GLN A 465 17.76 8.84 10.73
N ASP A 466 17.52 8.30 11.92
CA ASP A 466 18.36 7.24 12.49
C ASP A 466 18.35 5.97 11.62
N ARG A 467 17.21 5.59 11.05
CA ARG A 467 17.13 4.44 10.13
C ARG A 467 17.87 4.70 8.83
N CYS A 468 17.77 5.90 8.26
CA CYS A 468 18.57 6.28 7.09
C CYS A 468 20.07 6.17 7.39
N LEU A 469 20.53 6.70 8.52
CA LEU A 469 21.93 6.61 8.95
C LEU A 469 22.36 5.16 9.18
N TRP A 470 21.55 4.36 9.86
CA TRP A 470 21.81 2.95 10.11
C TRP A 470 21.94 2.16 8.80
N LEU A 471 21.00 2.33 7.86
CA LEU A 471 21.09 1.73 6.52
C LEU A 471 22.35 2.19 5.78
N GLY A 472 22.72 3.47 5.93
CA GLY A 472 23.97 4.03 5.42
C GLY A 472 25.20 3.29 5.95
N VAL A 473 25.29 3.07 7.27
CA VAL A 473 26.40 2.31 7.90
C VAL A 473 26.42 0.87 7.37
N ARG A 474 25.26 0.23 7.23
CA ARG A 474 25.15 -1.14 6.70
C ARG A 474 25.64 -1.23 5.25
N LEU A 475 25.29 -0.26 4.41
CA LEU A 475 25.77 -0.16 3.03
C LEU A 475 27.27 0.19 2.94
N ALA A 476 27.80 0.87 3.94
CA ALA A 476 29.23 1.18 4.02
C ALA A 476 30.10 0.02 4.51
N SER A 477 29.50 -1.03 5.09
CA SER A 477 30.22 -2.12 5.76
C SER A 477 31.20 -2.89 4.86
N THR A 478 30.91 -3.00 3.56
CA THR A 478 31.81 -3.66 2.59
C THR A 478 32.81 -2.70 1.96
N GLY A 479 32.61 -1.39 2.10
CA GLY A 479 33.39 -0.36 1.39
C GLY A 479 33.18 -0.33 -0.13
N SER A 480 32.22 -1.11 -0.66
CA SER A 480 32.02 -1.26 -2.11
C SER A 480 31.39 -0.03 -2.76
N TRP A 481 30.51 0.66 -2.02
CA TRP A 481 29.74 1.80 -2.55
C TRP A 481 29.89 3.04 -1.67
N LEU A 482 29.48 2.91 -0.41
CA LEU A 482 29.69 3.89 0.65
C LEU A 482 30.88 3.46 1.51
N THR A 483 31.49 4.43 2.18
CA THR A 483 32.44 4.22 3.28
C THR A 483 31.99 5.04 4.48
N TYR A 484 32.31 4.59 5.69
CA TYR A 484 31.94 5.28 6.92
C TYR A 484 33.10 5.27 7.90
N ASP A 485 33.59 6.46 8.27
CA ASP A 485 34.59 6.62 9.32
C ASP A 485 33.87 6.75 10.67
N LYS A 486 34.03 5.76 11.55
CA LYS A 486 33.40 5.74 12.88
C LYS A 486 33.96 6.80 13.83
N ASN A 487 35.21 7.22 13.66
CA ASN A 487 35.84 8.22 14.52
C ASN A 487 35.37 9.62 14.15
N LEU A 488 35.30 9.90 12.84
CA LEU A 488 34.84 11.18 12.30
C LEU A 488 33.31 11.25 12.14
N ARG A 489 32.63 10.10 12.26
CA ARG A 489 31.21 9.90 11.99
C ARG A 489 30.81 10.43 10.62
N GLN A 490 31.64 10.18 9.62
CA GLN A 490 31.51 10.78 8.30
C GLN A 490 31.34 9.71 7.23
N PHE A 491 30.33 9.89 6.38
CA PHE A 491 30.13 9.09 5.19
C PHE A 491 30.99 9.62 4.05
N SER A 492 31.53 8.70 3.28
CA SER A 492 32.22 8.92 2.01
C SER A 492 31.79 7.85 1.01
N VAL A 493 32.45 7.80 -0.14
CA VAL A 493 32.17 6.84 -1.21
C VAL A 493 33.44 6.08 -1.56
N ALA A 494 33.28 4.89 -2.16
CA ALA A 494 34.38 4.20 -2.82
C ALA A 494 34.97 5.09 -3.91
N SER A 495 36.28 4.95 -4.17
CA SER A 495 37.02 5.85 -5.09
C SER A 495 36.40 5.94 -6.48
N GLN A 496 35.85 4.85 -7.01
CA GLN A 496 35.17 4.80 -8.30
C GLN A 496 33.88 5.64 -8.39
N TYR A 497 33.29 6.00 -7.25
CA TYR A 497 32.09 6.84 -7.17
C TYR A 497 32.39 8.24 -6.62
N ALA A 498 33.67 8.57 -6.39
CA ALA A 498 34.12 9.88 -5.98
C ALA A 498 34.07 10.85 -7.17
N VAL A 499 32.87 11.35 -7.45
CA VAL A 499 32.62 12.34 -8.49
C VAL A 499 32.40 13.73 -7.89
N GLU A 500 32.78 14.77 -8.63
CA GLU A 500 32.41 16.14 -8.28
C GLU A 500 30.93 16.36 -8.61
N ILE A 501 30.18 16.88 -7.63
CA ILE A 501 28.79 17.25 -7.83
C ILE A 501 28.78 18.72 -8.27
N ALA A 502 28.41 18.94 -9.53
CA ALA A 502 28.20 20.30 -10.03
C ALA A 502 27.09 21.00 -9.23
N ASN A 503 27.26 22.31 -9.01
CA ASN A 503 26.28 23.20 -8.36
C ASN A 503 25.93 22.81 -6.90
N LEU A 504 26.88 22.30 -6.12
CA LEU A 504 26.69 22.23 -4.67
C LEU A 504 26.58 23.66 -4.11
N PRO A 505 25.66 23.92 -3.15
CA PRO A 505 25.68 25.17 -2.39
C PRO A 505 27.05 25.30 -1.71
N THR A 506 27.87 26.27 -2.14
CA THR A 506 29.15 26.54 -1.51
C THR A 506 28.94 27.02 -0.09
N VAL A 507 29.56 26.35 0.87
CA VAL A 507 29.69 26.81 2.26
C VAL A 507 30.72 27.96 2.29
N SER A 508 30.40 29.09 1.65
CA SER A 508 31.22 30.29 1.69
C SER A 508 30.43 31.47 1.13
N GLU A 509 29.55 32.03 1.96
CA GLU A 509 29.19 33.45 2.02
C GLU A 509 28.24 33.65 3.22
N THR A 510 28.74 33.36 4.42
CA THR A 510 28.30 34.15 5.59
C THR A 510 28.97 35.51 5.42
N ASP A 511 28.32 36.40 4.68
CA ASP A 511 28.70 37.79 4.65
C ASP A 511 28.60 38.34 6.08
N SER A 512 29.71 38.91 6.51
CA SER A 512 29.91 39.55 7.80
C SER A 512 29.08 40.84 7.86
N GLY A 513 27.77 40.71 8.02
CA GLY A 513 26.87 41.79 8.40
C GLY A 513 26.64 41.77 9.92
N THR A 514 27.01 42.86 10.59
CA THR A 514 26.78 43.17 12.01
C THR A 514 25.44 42.66 12.59
N PRO A 515 25.40 42.21 13.85
CA PRO A 515 24.20 41.64 14.45
C PRO A 515 23.15 42.73 14.73
N THR A 516 22.05 42.73 13.98
CA THR A 516 20.81 43.40 14.39
C THR A 516 20.11 42.55 15.46
N GLN A 517 19.77 43.20 16.58
CA GLN A 517 19.14 42.60 17.75
C GLN A 517 17.85 41.82 17.42
N PRO A 518 17.51 40.79 18.21
CA PRO A 518 16.28 40.03 18.03
C PRO A 518 15.07 40.88 18.39
N ASN A 519 14.15 41.06 17.43
CA ASN A 519 12.85 41.66 17.67
C ASN A 519 12.08 40.80 18.68
N ARG A 520 11.88 41.41 19.86
CA ARG A 520 11.03 40.94 20.94
C ARG A 520 9.60 40.87 20.42
N TRP A 521 8.99 39.70 20.49
CA TRP A 521 7.57 39.50 20.22
C TRP A 521 6.76 40.39 21.17
N GLY A 522 6.12 41.43 20.61
CA GLY A 522 5.18 42.27 21.31
C GLY A 522 3.97 41.44 21.71
N ARG A 523 3.66 41.45 23.01
CA ARG A 523 2.35 41.06 23.55
C ARG A 523 1.28 41.84 22.80
N GLY A 524 0.30 41.14 22.25
CA GLY A 524 -0.96 41.74 21.84
C GLY A 524 -1.62 42.35 23.07
N ASP A 525 -1.95 43.62 22.95
CA ASP A 525 -2.73 44.41 23.90
C ASP A 525 -4.21 44.07 23.65
N ASP A 526 -4.92 43.70 24.72
CA ASP A 526 -6.35 43.46 24.72
C ASP A 526 -7.06 44.81 24.48
N GLY A 527 -7.59 44.99 23.27
CA GLY A 527 -8.43 46.13 22.89
C GLY A 527 -9.89 45.71 22.79
N ASP A 528 -10.68 46.12 23.78
CA ASP A 528 -12.13 45.99 23.86
C ASP A 528 -12.85 46.38 22.55
N VAL A 529 -13.81 45.54 22.16
CA VAL A 529 -14.74 45.81 21.07
C VAL A 529 -15.91 46.61 21.63
N ASP A 530 -15.94 47.91 21.34
CA ASP A 530 -17.07 48.80 21.63
C ASP A 530 -18.25 48.47 20.69
N ILE A 531 -19.37 48.05 21.27
CA ILE A 531 -20.65 47.83 20.58
C ILE A 531 -21.46 49.12 20.66
N PRO A 532 -21.83 49.78 19.55
CA PRO A 532 -22.70 50.95 19.61
C PRO A 532 -24.17 50.58 19.84
N ASP A 533 -24.78 51.23 20.82
CA ASP A 533 -26.19 51.12 21.22
C ASP A 533 -27.17 51.42 20.08
N ALA A 534 -28.29 50.68 20.09
CA ALA A 534 -29.45 50.91 19.25
C ALA A 534 -30.21 52.19 19.65
N PRO A 535 -30.77 52.97 18.71
CA PRO A 535 -31.64 54.09 19.05
C PRO A 535 -33.01 53.59 19.52
N VAL A 536 -33.44 54.13 20.65
CA VAL A 536 -34.82 54.06 21.15
C VAL A 536 -35.69 54.95 20.27
N GLY A 537 -36.73 54.37 19.66
CA GLY A 537 -37.78 55.04 18.89
C GLY A 537 -38.86 54.06 18.50
#